data_AF-A0A5C2FSP7-F1
#
_entry.id   AF-A0A5C2FSP7-F1
#
_cell.length_a   1.000
_cell.length_b   1.000
_cell.length_c   1.000
_cell.angle_alpha   90.00
_cell.angle_beta   90.00
_cell.angle_gamma   90.00
#
_symmetry.space_group_name_H-M   'P 1'
#
loop_
_entity.id
_entity.type
_entity.pdbx_description
1 polymer ?
#
loop_
_entity_poly.entity_id
_entity_poly.type
_entity_poly.pdbx_seq_one_letter_code
_entity_poly.pdbx_strand_id
1 'polypeptide(L)'
;MWWASVPKERWLEDAESLKFIMSNWIDGIGDARQELVFIGMDMNESKLRNRLDSALLTDAEMAEGPQNWRHYPDPVEPWFEE
;
A
#
# COMPACT_ATOMS: atom_id res chain seq x y z
N MET A 1 7.47 7.05 0.19
CA MET A 1 7.46 7.59 1.56
C MET A 1 6.09 8.20 1.77
N TRP A 2 5.42 7.86 2.87
CA TRP A 2 4.06 8.31 3.16
C TRP A 2 4.09 9.32 4.32
N TRP A 3 3.25 10.34 4.28
CA TRP A 3 3.13 11.31 5.38
C TRP A 3 2.60 10.67 6.67
N ALA A 4 1.85 9.58 6.54
CA ALA A 4 1.40 8.72 7.64
C ALA A 4 2.56 8.22 8.54
N SER A 5 3.77 8.07 7.99
CA SER A 5 4.97 7.64 8.74
C SER A 5 5.86 8.80 9.18
N VAL A 6 5.46 10.05 8.96
CA VAL A 6 6.24 11.26 9.30
C VAL A 6 5.60 11.94 10.52
N PRO A 7 6.37 12.27 11.58
CA PRO A 7 5.86 13.05 12.71
C PRO A 7 5.23 14.38 12.23
N LYS A 8 4.08 14.76 12.80
CA LYS A 8 3.31 15.92 12.35
C LYS A 8 4.09 17.24 12.40
N GLU A 9 5.06 17.35 13.30
CA GLU A 9 5.93 18.52 13.44
C GLU A 9 6.84 18.74 12.21
N ARG A 10 6.99 17.73 11.37
CA ARG A 10 7.79 17.78 10.12
C ARG A 10 6.93 17.83 8.87
N TRP A 11 5.62 17.99 9.02
CA TRP A 11 4.73 18.14 7.87
C TRP A 11 4.94 19.48 7.19
N LEU A 12 4.58 19.55 5.91
CA LEU A 12 4.57 20.80 5.16
C LEU A 12 3.51 21.74 5.74
N GLU A 13 3.84 23.02 5.86
CA GLU A 13 2.92 24.05 6.39
C GLU A 13 2.05 24.68 5.29
N ASP A 14 2.35 24.43 4.02
CA ASP A 14 1.58 24.99 2.91
C ASP A 14 0.22 24.29 2.75
N ALA A 15 -0.82 25.10 2.56
CA ALA A 15 -2.21 24.64 2.56
C ALA A 15 -2.52 23.69 1.38
N GLU A 16 -1.84 23.84 0.24
CA GLU A 16 -2.08 23.00 -0.93
C GLU A 16 -1.56 21.57 -0.73
N SER A 17 -0.34 21.42 -0.21
CA SER A 17 0.24 20.11 0.11
C SER A 17 -0.59 19.40 1.18
N LEU A 18 -0.98 20.10 2.24
CA LEU A 18 -1.87 19.52 3.26
C LEU A 18 -3.19 19.06 2.66
N LYS A 19 -3.81 19.86 1.79
CA LYS A 19 -5.05 19.47 1.11
C LYS A 19 -4.86 18.23 0.24
N PHE A 20 -3.74 18.11 -0.46
CA PHE A 20 -3.43 16.93 -1.26
C PHE A 20 -3.26 15.66 -0.40
N ILE A 21 -2.52 15.75 0.71
CA ILE A 21 -2.35 14.64 1.66
C ILE A 21 -3.72 14.22 2.20
N MET A 22 -4.52 15.19 2.66
CA MET A 22 -5.85 14.92 3.22
C MET A 22 -6.83 14.35 2.19
N SER A 23 -6.72 14.72 0.90
CA SER A 23 -7.59 14.16 -0.15
C SER A 23 -7.39 12.67 -0.39
N ASN A 24 -6.24 12.12 0.03
CA ASN A 24 -5.89 10.70 -0.09
C ASN A 24 -5.88 9.99 1.26
N TRP A 25 -6.32 10.66 2.33
CA TRP A 25 -6.22 10.16 3.68
C TRP A 25 -7.34 9.17 3.99
N ILE A 26 -6.96 8.00 4.51
CA ILE A 26 -7.88 6.98 5.03
C ILE A 26 -7.63 6.86 6.53
N ASP A 27 -8.70 6.85 7.33
CA ASP A 27 -8.56 6.76 8.78
C ASP A 27 -7.86 5.46 9.20
N GLY A 28 -6.95 5.55 10.17
CA GLY A 28 -6.09 4.44 10.60
C GLY A 28 -4.93 4.06 9.65
N ILE A 29 -4.96 4.46 8.37
CA ILE A 29 -3.94 4.08 7.36
C ILE A 29 -3.11 5.30 6.90
N GLY A 30 -3.72 6.48 6.90
CA GLY A 30 -3.14 7.72 6.42
C GLY A 30 -3.17 7.85 4.89
N ASP A 31 -2.14 8.47 4.32
CA ASP A 31 -1.95 8.60 2.86
C ASP A 31 -1.19 7.40 2.26
N ALA A 32 -1.05 6.29 3.00
CA ALA A 32 -0.30 5.13 2.56
C ALA A 32 -0.94 4.48 1.33
N ARG A 33 -0.31 4.67 0.18
CA ARG A 33 -0.76 4.13 -1.11
C ARG A 33 0.41 3.62 -1.94
N GLN A 34 0.13 2.66 -2.81
CA GLN A 34 1.04 2.16 -3.83
C GLN A 34 0.37 2.24 -5.19
N GLU A 35 1.13 2.66 -6.19
CA GLU A 35 0.69 2.68 -7.59
C GLU A 35 1.55 1.68 -8.36
N LEU A 36 0.91 0.68 -8.97
CA LEU A 36 1.57 -0.34 -9.78
C LEU A 36 1.34 -0.03 -11.26
N VAL A 37 2.42 0.07 -12.04
CA VAL A 37 2.38 0.29 -13.48
C VAL A 37 2.88 -0.94 -14.20
N PHE A 38 2.07 -1.47 -15.11
CA PHE A 38 2.42 -2.60 -15.97
C PHE A 38 2.60 -2.10 -17.41
N ILE A 39 3.71 -2.47 -18.05
CA ILE A 39 4.04 -2.09 -19.42
C ILE A 39 4.21 -3.36 -20.24
N GLY A 40 3.43 -3.50 -21.31
CA GLY A 40 3.45 -4.69 -22.17
C GLY A 40 2.49 -4.58 -23.35
N MET A 41 2.55 -5.53 -24.27
CA MET A 41 1.66 -5.66 -25.42
C MET A 41 0.62 -6.76 -25.16
N ASP A 42 -0.59 -6.61 -25.72
CA ASP A 42 -1.69 -7.59 -25.63
C ASP A 42 -2.02 -8.06 -24.20
N MET A 43 -1.84 -7.18 -23.23
CA MET A 43 -2.14 -7.48 -21.83
C MET A 43 -3.65 -7.58 -21.58
N ASN A 44 -4.06 -8.60 -20.83
CA ASN A 44 -5.44 -8.71 -20.35
C ASN A 44 -5.59 -7.97 -19.02
N GLU A 45 -5.99 -6.70 -19.09
CA GLU A 45 -6.17 -5.81 -17.94
C GLU A 45 -7.15 -6.38 -16.89
N SER A 46 -8.30 -6.90 -17.32
CA SER A 46 -9.28 -7.50 -16.39
C SER A 46 -8.70 -8.70 -15.63
N LYS A 47 -7.96 -9.58 -16.31
CA LYS A 47 -7.31 -10.73 -15.65
C LYS A 47 -6.25 -10.28 -14.66
N LEU A 48 -5.47 -9.25 -14.98
CA LEU A 48 -4.46 -8.69 -14.08
C LEU A 48 -5.11 -8.08 -12.84
N ARG A 49 -6.15 -7.26 -13.03
CA ARG A 49 -6.92 -6.65 -11.94
C ARG A 49 -7.51 -7.71 -11.01
N ASN A 50 -8.19 -8.71 -11.55
CA ASN A 50 -8.79 -9.79 -10.74
C ASN A 50 -7.74 -10.55 -9.91
N ARG A 51 -6.52 -10.73 -10.44
CA ARG A 51 -5.42 -11.36 -9.69
C ARG A 51 -4.91 -10.47 -8.56
N LEU A 52 -4.79 -9.16 -8.79
CA LEU A 52 -4.40 -8.20 -7.75
C LEU A 52 -5.47 -8.10 -6.68
N ASP A 53 -6.74 -8.02 -7.06
CA ASP A 53 -7.87 -7.98 -6.13
C ASP A 53 -7.93 -9.25 -5.26
N SER A 54 -7.62 -10.42 -5.84
CA SER A 54 -7.53 -11.69 -5.09
C SER A 54 -6.36 -11.77 -4.10
N ALA A 55 -5.38 -10.86 -4.20
CA ALA A 55 -4.24 -10.78 -3.30
C ALA A 55 -4.44 -9.75 -2.18
N LEU A 56 -5.58 -9.05 -2.13
CA LEU A 56 -5.91 -8.16 -1.03
C LEU A 56 -6.22 -8.96 0.23
N LEU A 57 -5.76 -8.45 1.37
CA LEU A 57 -6.18 -8.97 2.67
C LEU A 57 -7.69 -8.76 2.83
N THR A 58 -8.38 -9.76 3.37
CA THR A 58 -9.73 -9.61 3.91
C THR A 58 -9.72 -8.76 5.18
N ASP A 59 -10.88 -8.26 5.61
CA ASP A 59 -11.00 -7.46 6.84
C ASP A 59 -10.47 -8.20 8.08
N ALA A 60 -10.67 -9.52 8.13
CA ALA A 60 -10.18 -10.36 9.21
C ALA A 60 -8.65 -10.44 9.21
N GLU A 61 -8.04 -10.69 8.05
CA GLU A 61 -6.58 -10.74 7.89
C GLU A 61 -5.95 -9.36 8.14
N MET A 62 -6.61 -8.28 7.72
CA MET A 62 -6.17 -6.91 7.99
C MET A 62 -6.16 -6.61 9.50
N ALA A 63 -7.12 -7.15 10.26
CA ALA A 63 -7.19 -6.98 11.71
C ALA A 63 -6.06 -7.73 12.47
N GLU A 64 -5.41 -8.73 11.85
CA GLU A 64 -4.29 -9.45 12.48
C GLU A 64 -3.03 -8.57 12.63
N GLY A 65 -2.87 -7.59 11.74
CA GLY A 65 -1.82 -6.60 11.78
C GLY A 65 -0.40 -7.09 11.44
N PRO A 66 0.57 -6.15 11.36
CA PRO A 66 1.88 -6.40 10.75
C PRO A 66 2.74 -7.47 11.43
N GLN A 67 2.52 -7.74 12.71
CA GLN A 67 3.28 -8.78 13.42
C GLN A 67 2.87 -10.18 12.95
N ASN A 68 1.58 -10.39 12.70
CA ASN A 68 1.06 -11.68 12.23
C ASN A 68 1.28 -11.84 10.72
N TRP A 69 1.17 -10.77 9.93
CA TRP A 69 1.42 -10.81 8.49
C TRP A 69 2.82 -11.31 8.13
N ARG A 70 3.83 -11.10 8.99
CA ARG A 70 5.19 -11.64 8.81
C ARG A 70 5.25 -13.16 8.75
N HIS A 71 4.22 -13.84 9.22
CA HIS A 71 4.11 -15.29 9.22
C HIS A 71 3.27 -15.82 8.05
N TYR A 72 2.75 -14.93 7.20
CA TYR A 72 2.02 -15.36 6.01
C TYR A 72 2.97 -16.03 5.03
N PRO A 73 2.50 -17.01 4.23
CA PRO A 73 3.32 -17.60 3.18
C PRO A 73 3.78 -16.51 2.21
N ASP A 74 5.10 -16.32 2.11
CA ASP A 74 5.70 -15.47 1.08
C ASP A 74 6.09 -16.37 -0.11
N PRO A 75 5.38 -16.28 -1.25
CA PRO A 75 5.71 -17.07 -2.44
C PRO A 75 6.91 -16.50 -3.21
N VAL A 76 7.44 -15.34 -2.80
CA VAL A 76 8.62 -14.72 -3.41
C VAL A 76 9.84 -15.22 -2.66
N GLU A 77 10.83 -15.74 -3.39
CA GLU A 77 12.10 -16.12 -2.78
C GLU A 77 12.77 -14.90 -2.14
N PRO A 78 13.47 -15.06 -0.99
CA PRO A 78 14.20 -13.96 -0.38
C PRO A 78 15.12 -13.30 -1.40
N TRP A 79 14.99 -11.97 -1.55
CA TRP A 79 15.79 -11.18 -2.50
C TRP A 79 17.27 -11.12 -2.11
N PHE A 80 17.59 -11.44 -0.86
CA PHE A 80 18.94 -11.48 -0.30
C PHE A 80 19.08 -12.72 0.59
N GLU A 81 20.24 -13.37 0.55
CA GLU A 81 20.61 -14.39 1.54
C GLU A 81 20.83 -13.69 2.91
N GLU A 82 20.33 -14.31 3.99
CA GLU A 82 20.46 -13.80 5.38
C GLU A 82 21.92 -13.71 5.88
#